data_AF-A0A8T5LD39-F1
#
_entry.id   AF-A0A8T5LD39-F1
#
_cell.length_a   1.000
_cell.length_b   1.000
_cell.length_c   1.000
_cell.angle_alpha   90.00
_cell.angle_beta   90.00
_cell.angle_gamma   90.00
#
_symmetry.space_group_name_H-M   'P 1'
#
loop_
_entity.id
_entity.type
_entity.pdbx_description
1 polymer ?
#
loop_
_entity_poly.entity_id
_entity_poly.type
_entity_poly.pdbx_seq_one_letter_code
_entity_poly.pdbx_strand_id
1 'polypeptide(L)'
;MVSKTLRDKIIVGVVGTVIGSGISLPFALNMGIGRADGPCMIPKILDGDIYLIEEFPGVEKRAKKGEVVISVNPEGEQIVKRLAGTPGDTVYVPFMWYDVNQNKWIKFAEGKRVLNKGEYWVLGDNSEDSFDSRFYGPVREIRGRLLLVYSPTTKTLKTDF
;
A
#
# COMPACT_ATOMS: atom_id res chain seq x y z
N MET A 1 9.29 -3.28 -4.65
CA MET A 1 9.49 -2.58 -3.37
C MET A 1 8.85 -3.40 -2.28
N VAL A 2 9.70 -4.05 -1.50
CA VAL A 2 9.30 -4.80 -0.32
C VAL A 2 9.54 -3.90 0.88
N SER A 3 8.49 -3.54 1.60
CA SER A 3 8.63 -2.86 2.89
C SER A 3 9.30 -3.83 3.85
N LYS A 4 10.56 -3.58 4.20
CA LYS A 4 11.16 -4.17 5.40
C LYS A 4 10.52 -3.50 6.60
N THR A 5 9.33 -3.95 6.97
CA THR A 5 8.73 -3.63 8.26
C THR A 5 9.69 -4.20 9.29
N LEU A 6 10.47 -3.32 9.94
CA LEU A 6 11.29 -3.72 11.07
C LEU A 6 10.37 -4.44 12.05
N ARG A 7 10.77 -5.65 12.44
CA ARG A 7 10.00 -6.60 13.26
C ARG A 7 9.72 -6.12 14.68
N ASP A 8 9.93 -4.85 14.94
CA ASP A 8 9.61 -4.19 16.19
C ASP A 8 8.41 -3.27 15.90
N LYS A 9 7.21 -3.84 15.99
CA LYS A 9 5.98 -3.07 16.10
C LYS A 9 6.12 -2.17 17.33
N ILE A 10 6.61 -0.95 17.18
CA ILE A 10 6.40 0.07 18.20
C ILE A 10 4.93 0.48 18.05
N ILE A 11 4.05 -0.28 18.70
CA ILE A 11 2.68 0.16 18.94
C ILE A 11 2.80 1.33 19.90
N VAL A 12 2.91 2.55 19.37
CA VAL A 12 2.71 3.77 20.16
C VAL A 12 1.21 3.91 20.35
N GLY A 13 0.65 3.05 21.21
CA GLY A 13 -0.70 3.22 21.70
C GLY A 13 -0.73 4.42 22.64
N VAL A 14 -0.97 5.62 22.11
CA VAL A 14 -1.31 6.76 22.96
C VAL A 14 -2.72 6.50 23.47
N VAL A 15 -2.84 5.89 24.66
CA VAL A 15 -4.12 5.80 25.37
C VAL A 15 -4.41 7.19 25.93
N GLY A 16 -5.05 8.03 25.11
CA GLY A 16 -5.53 9.33 25.55
C GLY A 16 -6.94 9.20 26.13
N THR A 17 -7.19 9.82 27.29
CA THR A 17 -8.55 10.04 27.79
C THR A 17 -9.05 11.38 27.26
N VAL A 18 -10.12 11.38 26.47
CA VAL A 18 -10.88 12.62 26.22
C VAL A 18 -11.68 12.90 27.48
N ILE A 19 -11.22 13.83 28.32
CA ILE A 19 -11.99 14.28 29.48
C ILE A 19 -13.05 15.25 28.98
N GLY A 20 -14.13 14.69 28.43
CA GLY A 20 -15.34 15.42 28.07
C GLY A 20 -16.54 14.53 28.38
N SER A 21 -17.44 15.00 29.27
CA SER A 21 -18.71 14.37 29.65
C SER A 21 -18.68 13.03 30.42
N GLY A 22 -17.54 12.63 31.00
CA GLY A 22 -17.48 11.47 31.91
C GLY A 22 -17.48 10.10 31.24
N ILE A 23 -17.34 10.04 29.91
CA ILE A 23 -17.17 8.79 29.15
C ILE A 23 -15.72 8.72 28.68
N SER A 24 -14.91 7.86 29.31
CA SER A 24 -13.59 7.50 28.80
C SER A 24 -13.77 6.52 27.63
N LEU A 25 -13.71 7.03 26.40
CA LEU A 25 -13.50 6.17 25.24
C LEU A 25 -11.98 5.99 25.06
N PRO A 26 -11.43 4.79 25.32
CA PRO A 26 -10.05 4.52 24.95
C PRO A 26 -9.95 4.61 23.42
N PHE A 27 -9.22 5.60 22.93
CA PHE A 27 -8.87 5.68 21.53
C PHE A 27 -7.46 5.09 21.36
N ALA A 28 -7.36 3.99 20.59
CA ALA A 28 -6.08 3.42 20.21
C ALA A 28 -5.67 3.97 18.84
N LEU A 29 -4.64 4.81 18.83
CA LEU A 29 -3.91 5.14 17.60
C LEU A 29 -3.01 3.96 17.24
N ASN A 30 -3.54 3.04 16.43
CA ASN A 30 -2.71 1.98 15.85
C ASN A 30 -1.93 2.56 14.67
N MET A 31 -0.67 2.86 14.92
CA MET A 31 0.25 3.42 13.94
C MET A 31 1.45 2.50 13.76
N GLY A 32 1.95 2.43 12.53
CA GLY A 32 3.15 1.69 12.16
C GLY A 32 4.20 2.62 11.56
N ILE A 33 5.47 2.25 11.69
CA ILE A 33 6.59 2.91 11.01
C ILE A 33 7.22 1.90 10.06
N GLY A 34 7.50 2.33 8.83
CA GLY A 34 8.23 1.51 7.86
C GLY A 34 9.37 2.31 7.22
N ARG A 35 10.24 1.57 6.53
CA ARG A 35 11.33 2.15 5.73
C ARG A 35 11.14 1.73 4.28
N ALA A 36 11.26 2.70 3.39
CA ALA A 36 11.20 2.50 1.97
C ALA A 36 12.43 1.74 1.46
N ASP A 37 12.19 0.75 0.59
CA ASP A 37 13.21 -0.06 -0.07
C ASP A 37 12.96 -0.10 -1.59
N GLY A 38 13.71 0.70 -2.33
CA GLY A 38 13.64 0.82 -3.79
C GLY A 38 12.74 1.96 -4.31
N PRO A 39 12.73 2.18 -5.64
CA PRO A 39 12.26 3.43 -6.24
C PRO A 39 10.80 3.39 -6.74
N CYS A 40 10.00 2.39 -6.43
CA CYS A 40 8.69 2.22 -7.11
C CYS A 40 7.65 3.30 -6.79
N MET A 41 7.90 4.14 -5.79
CA MET A 41 7.00 5.22 -5.33
C MET A 41 7.62 6.62 -5.50
N ILE A 42 8.69 6.76 -6.29
CA ILE A 42 9.24 8.09 -6.63
C ILE A 42 8.23 8.90 -7.47
N PRO A 43 8.22 10.24 -7.34
CA PRO A 43 9.08 11.06 -6.47
C PRO A 43 8.59 11.17 -5.02
N LYS A 44 7.42 10.60 -4.68
CA LYS A 44 6.76 10.83 -3.39
C LYS A 44 7.43 10.13 -2.21
N ILE A 45 7.97 8.93 -2.46
CA ILE A 45 8.71 8.14 -1.47
C ILE A 45 10.00 7.69 -2.13
N LEU A 46 11.12 8.15 -1.60
CA LEU A 46 12.46 7.78 -2.05
C LEU A 46 12.98 6.56 -1.31
N ASP A 47 13.97 5.90 -1.90
CA ASP A 47 14.67 4.80 -1.24
C ASP A 47 15.28 5.27 0.09
N GLY A 48 15.02 4.51 1.16
CA GLY A 48 15.48 4.82 2.51
C GLY A 48 14.62 5.82 3.29
N ASP A 49 13.56 6.39 2.71
CA ASP A 49 12.60 7.23 3.43
C ASP A 49 11.94 6.44 4.57
N ILE A 50 11.66 7.14 5.67
CA ILE A 50 10.87 6.62 6.78
C ILE A 50 9.44 7.06 6.56
N TYR A 51 8.48 6.17 6.72
CA TYR A 51 7.08 6.53 6.61
C TYR A 51 6.25 6.05 7.79
N LEU A 52 5.20 6.80 8.07
CA LEU A 52 4.24 6.58 9.14
C LEU A 52 2.91 6.17 8.54
N ILE A 53 2.29 5.14 9.11
CA ILE A 53 1.08 4.53 8.58
C ILE A 53 0.04 4.39 9.68
N GLU A 54 -1.23 4.51 9.31
CA GLU A 54 -2.34 4.06 10.15
C GLU A 54 -2.64 2.59 9.85
N GLU A 55 -2.72 1.77 10.90
CA GLU A 55 -3.07 0.35 10.84
C GLU A 55 -4.33 0.11 11.67
N PHE A 56 -5.51 0.40 11.12
CA PHE A 56 -6.77 0.26 11.85
C PHE A 56 -7.58 -0.96 11.35
N PRO A 57 -8.27 -1.72 12.22
CA PRO A 57 -9.19 -2.76 11.77
C PRO A 57 -10.27 -2.18 10.84
N GLY A 58 -10.36 -2.66 9.61
CA GLY A 58 -11.29 -2.10 8.62
C GLY A 58 -10.73 -0.92 7.83
N VAL A 59 -9.41 -0.67 7.87
CA VAL A 59 -8.74 0.39 7.07
C VAL A 59 -9.05 0.25 5.58
N GLU A 60 -9.30 -0.96 5.09
CA GLU A 60 -9.68 -1.22 3.69
C GLU A 60 -10.98 -0.52 3.28
N LYS A 61 -11.90 -0.27 4.23
CA LYS A 61 -13.16 0.47 4.00
C LYS A 61 -12.97 1.98 4.02
N ARG A 62 -11.87 2.46 4.61
CA ARG A 62 -11.55 3.88 4.74
C ARG A 62 -10.58 4.35 3.66
N ALA A 63 -9.75 3.45 3.15
CA ALA A 63 -8.80 3.73 2.08
C ALA A 63 -9.54 4.19 0.82
N LYS A 64 -9.07 5.31 0.27
CA LYS A 64 -9.64 5.94 -0.92
C LYS A 64 -8.69 5.80 -2.09
N LYS A 65 -9.27 5.74 -3.29
CA LYS A 65 -8.49 5.84 -4.53
C LYS A 65 -7.58 7.07 -4.49
N GLY A 66 -6.35 6.88 -4.96
CA GLY A 66 -5.29 7.88 -4.94
C GLY A 66 -4.45 7.88 -3.65
N GLU A 67 -4.86 7.21 -2.58
CA GLU A 67 -4.06 7.12 -1.36
C GLU A 67 -2.95 6.08 -1.51
N VAL A 68 -1.83 6.30 -0.81
CA VAL A 68 -0.76 5.30 -0.71
C VAL A 68 -1.11 4.35 0.42
N VAL A 69 -1.12 3.06 0.11
CA VAL A 69 -1.54 1.99 0.99
C VAL A 69 -0.44 0.96 1.15
N ILE A 70 -0.52 0.26 2.28
CA ILE A 70 0.34 -0.85 2.62
C ILE A 70 -0.51 -2.09 2.44
N SER A 71 0.00 -3.01 1.62
CA SER A 71 -0.71 -4.21 1.21
C SER A 71 0.25 -5.39 1.25
N VAL A 72 -0.28 -6.58 1.00
CA VAL A 72 0.51 -7.78 0.76
C VAL A 72 0.32 -8.18 -0.70
N ASN A 73 1.40 -8.49 -1.40
CA ASN A 73 1.31 -9.05 -2.74
C ASN A 73 0.91 -10.55 -2.65
N PRO A 74 0.55 -11.20 -3.76
CA PRO A 74 0.19 -12.62 -3.74
C PRO A 74 1.33 -13.56 -3.29
N GLU A 75 2.60 -13.10 -3.30
CA GLU A 75 3.76 -13.85 -2.80
C GLU A 75 3.96 -13.73 -1.27
N GLY A 76 3.12 -12.94 -0.59
CA GLY A 76 3.18 -12.75 0.87
C GLY A 76 4.09 -11.60 1.31
N GLU A 77 4.64 -10.83 0.38
CA GLU A 77 5.52 -9.70 0.69
C GLU A 77 4.72 -8.42 0.96
N GLN A 78 5.15 -7.66 1.97
CA GLN A 78 4.56 -6.34 2.25
C GLN A 78 5.03 -5.33 1.21
N ILE A 79 4.08 -4.62 0.61
CA ILE A 79 4.31 -3.65 -0.45
C ILE A 79 3.69 -2.30 -0.11
N VAL A 80 4.29 -1.23 -0.64
CA VAL A 80 3.77 0.14 -0.57
C VAL A 80 3.42 0.58 -1.97
N LYS A 81 2.14 0.89 -2.22
CA LYS A 81 1.62 1.22 -3.55
C LYS A 81 0.49 2.22 -3.45
N ARG A 82 0.14 2.88 -4.55
CA ARG A 82 -1.05 3.72 -4.65
C ARG A 82 -2.28 2.89 -4.96
N LEU A 83 -3.36 3.11 -4.21
CA LEU A 83 -4.66 2.51 -4.46
C LEU A 83 -5.28 3.14 -5.71
N ALA A 84 -5.32 2.40 -6.81
CA ALA A 84 -5.83 2.86 -8.10
C ALA A 84 -7.28 2.42 -8.35
N GLY A 85 -7.70 1.29 -7.78
CA GLY A 85 -9.05 0.73 -7.94
C GLY A 85 -9.54 0.03 -6.69
N THR A 86 -10.85 0.15 -6.45
CA THR A 86 -11.59 -0.44 -5.33
C THR A 86 -12.70 -1.36 -5.84
N PRO A 87 -13.29 -2.22 -4.99
CA PRO A 87 -14.36 -3.12 -5.44
C PRO A 87 -15.45 -2.42 -6.24
N GLY A 88 -15.79 -2.98 -7.40
CA GLY A 88 -16.74 -2.41 -8.37
C GLY A 88 -16.12 -1.48 -9.42
N ASP A 89 -14.88 -1.03 -9.25
CA ASP A 89 -14.21 -0.24 -10.29
C ASP A 89 -13.83 -1.11 -11.49
N THR A 90 -13.87 -0.49 -12.67
CA THR A 90 -13.27 -1.06 -13.88
C THR A 90 -11.82 -0.60 -14.00
N VAL A 91 -10.90 -1.55 -14.02
CA VAL A 91 -9.46 -1.28 -14.18
C VAL A 91 -8.96 -1.81 -15.52
N TYR A 92 -7.92 -1.16 -16.05
CA TYR A 92 -7.23 -1.67 -17.23
C TYR A 92 -6.23 -2.73 -16.82
N VAL A 93 -6.35 -3.91 -17.43
CA VAL A 93 -5.45 -5.04 -17.21
C VAL A 93 -4.57 -5.23 -18.46
N PRO A 94 -3.28 -5.54 -18.29
CA PRO A 94 -2.47 -5.96 -19.43
C PRO A 94 -2.97 -7.30 -19.99
N PHE A 95 -2.57 -7.60 -21.22
CA PHE A 95 -3.00 -8.79 -21.97
C PHE A 95 -2.81 -10.10 -21.18
N MET A 96 -1.78 -10.15 -20.32
CA MET A 96 -1.55 -11.26 -19.39
C MET A 96 -1.09 -10.73 -18.04
N TRP A 97 -1.41 -11.48 -16.99
CA TRP A 97 -0.83 -11.33 -15.65
C TRP A 97 -0.52 -12.70 -15.07
N TYR A 98 0.35 -12.73 -14.06
CA TYR A 98 0.75 -13.94 -13.37
C TYR A 98 -0.11 -14.17 -12.12
N ASP A 99 -0.90 -15.24 -12.12
CA ASP A 99 -1.61 -15.65 -10.91
C ASP A 99 -0.69 -16.53 -10.07
N VAL A 100 -0.19 -15.96 -8.98
CA VAL A 100 0.71 -16.64 -8.05
C VAL A 100 0.03 -17.81 -7.34
N ASN A 101 -1.28 -17.73 -7.04
CA ASN A 101 -1.99 -18.82 -6.37
C ASN A 101 -2.17 -20.03 -7.28
N GLN A 102 -2.37 -19.78 -8.57
CA GLN A 102 -2.53 -20.83 -9.59
C GLN A 102 -1.22 -21.18 -10.30
N ASN A 103 -0.13 -20.48 -9.97
CA ASN A 103 1.20 -20.61 -10.58
C ASN A 103 1.14 -20.62 -12.13
N LYS A 104 0.36 -19.71 -12.73
CA LYS A 104 0.16 -19.67 -14.19
C LYS A 104 -0.13 -18.26 -14.72
N TRP A 105 0.17 -18.06 -16.00
CA TRP A 105 -0.25 -16.86 -16.73
C TRP A 105 -1.74 -16.92 -17.08
N ILE A 106 -2.48 -15.87 -16.73
CA ILE A 106 -3.88 -15.70 -17.09
C ILE A 106 -3.97 -14.70 -18.23
N LYS A 107 -4.51 -15.14 -19.37
CA LYS A 107 -4.80 -14.29 -20.54
C LYS A 107 -6.14 -13.59 -20.36
N PHE A 108 -6.17 -12.29 -20.61
CA PHE A 108 -7.41 -11.51 -20.67
C PHE A 108 -7.73 -11.16 -22.13
N ALA A 109 -8.95 -11.49 -22.56
CA ALA A 109 -9.42 -11.18 -23.91
C ALA A 109 -9.69 -9.68 -24.10
N GLU A 110 -10.08 -8.99 -23.01
CA GLU A 110 -10.29 -7.55 -22.96
C GLU A 110 -9.33 -6.91 -21.97
N GLY A 111 -8.76 -5.77 -22.34
CA GLY A 111 -7.88 -4.99 -21.46
C GLY A 111 -8.60 -4.32 -20.28
N LYS A 112 -9.82 -4.73 -19.93
CA LYS A 112 -10.64 -4.19 -18.84
C LYS A 112 -11.16 -5.32 -17.96
N ARG A 113 -11.23 -5.06 -16.66
CA ARG A 113 -11.80 -5.96 -15.66
C ARG A 113 -12.52 -5.17 -14.57
N VAL A 114 -13.66 -5.67 -14.12
CA VAL A 114 -14.33 -5.17 -12.91
C VAL A 114 -13.75 -5.86 -11.67
N LEU A 115 -13.38 -5.09 -10.66
CA LEU A 115 -12.85 -5.61 -9.39
C LEU A 115 -13.97 -6.22 -8.55
N ASN A 116 -13.76 -7.45 -8.08
CA ASN A 116 -14.71 -8.14 -7.20
C ASN A 116 -14.67 -7.58 -5.77
N LYS A 117 -15.62 -8.01 -4.93
CA LYS A 117 -15.60 -7.70 -3.50
C LYS A 117 -14.29 -8.14 -2.86
N GLY A 118 -13.62 -7.21 -2.19
CA GLY A 118 -12.33 -7.43 -1.53
C GLY A 118 -11.13 -7.44 -2.47
N GLU A 119 -11.30 -7.09 -3.75
CA GLU A 119 -10.18 -6.90 -4.67
C GLU A 119 -9.83 -5.42 -4.78
N TYR A 120 -8.53 -5.13 -4.69
CA TYR A 120 -7.99 -3.78 -4.82
C TYR A 120 -6.92 -3.78 -5.90
N TRP A 121 -6.91 -2.73 -6.72
CA TRP A 121 -5.89 -2.54 -7.74
C TRP A 121 -4.89 -1.51 -7.25
N VAL A 122 -3.62 -1.90 -7.17
CA VAL A 122 -2.56 -1.05 -6.62
C VAL A 122 -1.45 -0.86 -7.64
N LEU A 123 -0.95 0.36 -7.76
CA LEU A 123 0.06 0.76 -8.74
C LEU A 123 1.20 1.51 -8.06
N GLY A 124 2.42 1.32 -8.52
CA GLY A 124 3.53 2.21 -8.13
C GLY A 124 3.44 3.54 -8.86
N ASP A 125 3.91 4.61 -8.20
CA ASP A 125 4.00 5.94 -8.83
C ASP A 125 5.07 5.95 -9.94
N ASN A 126 6.15 5.19 -9.74
CA ASN A 126 7.15 4.95 -10.77
C ASN A 126 6.80 3.69 -11.56
N SER A 127 6.00 3.90 -12.60
CA SER A 127 5.38 2.81 -13.35
C SER A 127 6.40 1.90 -14.07
N GLU A 128 7.60 2.40 -14.37
CA GLU A 128 8.68 1.68 -15.05
C GLU A 128 9.41 0.70 -14.12
N ASP A 129 9.50 1.04 -12.82
CA ASP A 129 10.21 0.23 -11.82
C ASP A 129 9.28 -0.20 -10.68
N SER A 130 8.09 -0.68 -11.07
CA SER A 130 7.07 -1.12 -10.13
C SER A 130 6.49 -2.47 -10.52
N PHE A 131 6.90 -3.50 -9.78
CA PHE A 131 6.14 -4.74 -9.67
C PHE A 131 4.87 -4.47 -8.85
N ASP A 132 3.71 -4.44 -9.51
CA ASP A 132 2.41 -4.09 -8.94
C ASP A 132 1.25 -4.87 -9.60
N SER A 133 0.00 -4.44 -9.41
CA SER A 133 -1.16 -5.17 -9.92
C SER A 133 -1.17 -5.40 -11.42
N ARG A 134 -0.41 -4.63 -12.21
CA ARG A 134 -0.22 -4.92 -13.65
C ARG A 134 0.43 -6.28 -13.89
N PHE A 135 1.25 -6.77 -12.96
CA PHE A 135 1.99 -8.03 -13.11
C PHE A 135 1.30 -9.19 -12.41
N TYR A 136 0.88 -8.98 -11.16
CA TYR A 136 0.32 -10.03 -10.31
C TYR A 136 -1.16 -9.82 -9.97
N GLY A 137 -1.84 -8.89 -10.63
CA GLY A 137 -3.28 -8.66 -10.48
C GLY A 137 -3.68 -8.03 -9.14
N PRO A 138 -4.97 -8.13 -8.76
CA PRO A 138 -5.48 -7.42 -7.60
C PRO A 138 -4.96 -8.02 -6.29
N VAL A 139 -4.74 -7.15 -5.31
CA VAL A 139 -4.47 -7.56 -3.92
C VAL A 139 -5.78 -7.71 -3.14
N ARG A 140 -5.75 -8.48 -2.05
CA ARG A 140 -6.95 -8.79 -1.25
C ARG A 140 -6.95 -8.21 0.16
N GLU A 141 -5.85 -7.58 0.57
CA GLU A 141 -5.66 -7.07 1.92
C GLU A 141 -5.03 -5.67 1.88
N ILE A 142 -5.67 -4.69 2.53
CA ILE A 142 -5.06 -3.40 2.83
C ILE A 142 -4.77 -3.40 4.33
N ARG A 143 -3.49 -3.35 4.70
CA ARG A 143 -3.02 -3.36 6.10
C ARG A 143 -2.95 -1.98 6.71
N GLY A 144 -2.72 -0.96 5.89
CA GLY A 144 -2.62 0.40 6.38
C GLY A 144 -2.60 1.44 5.28
N ARG A 145 -2.65 2.70 5.71
CA ARG A 145 -2.59 3.86 4.83
C ARG A 145 -1.44 4.77 5.25
N LEU A 146 -0.73 5.30 4.27
CA LEU A 146 0.32 6.28 4.48
C LEU A 146 -0.24 7.58 5.05
N LEU A 147 0.28 7.99 6.20
CA LEU A 147 -0.02 9.26 6.84
C LEU A 147 1.04 10.31 6.51
N LEU A 148 2.31 9.94 6.68
CA LEU A 148 3.43 10.87 6.56
C LEU A 148 4.68 10.17 6.04
N VAL A 149 5.50 10.91 5.31
CA VAL A 149 6.84 10.49 4.85
C VAL A 149 7.84 11.48 5.44
N TYR A 150 8.88 10.94 6.06
CA TYR A 150 10.05 11.67 6.52
C TYR A 150 11.27 11.16 5.75
N SER A 151 11.88 12.05 4.98
CA SER A 151 13.11 11.73 4.27
C SER A 151 14.31 12.17 5.13
N PRO A 152 15.07 11.24 5.72
CA PRO A 152 16.29 11.58 6.46
C PRO A 152 17.43 12.01 5.53
N THR A 153 17.28 11.85 4.21
CA THR A 153 18.33 12.14 3.24
C THR A 153 17.80 13.14 2.21
N THR A 154 18.36 14.34 2.17
CA THR A 154 18.30 15.21 0.96
C THR A 154 19.19 14.60 -0.12
N LYS A 155 18.81 13.43 -0.65
CA LYS A 155 19.50 12.87 -1.82
C LYS A 155 18.84 13.47 -3.05
N THR A 156 19.60 14.31 -3.75
CA THR A 156 19.28 14.80 -5.09
C THR A 156 18.92 13.59 -5.96
N LEU A 157 17.76 13.64 -6.62
CA LEU A 157 17.38 12.64 -7.60
C LEU A 157 18.54 12.50 -8.59
N LYS A 158 19.25 11.36 -8.56
CA LYS A 158 20.20 11.04 -9.62
C LYS A 158 19.38 10.80 -10.87
N THR A 159 19.27 11.83 -11.69
CA THR A 159 18.84 11.70 -13.08
C THR A 159 20.05 11.19 -13.85
N ASP A 160 20.26 9.87 -13.83
CA ASP A 160 21.17 9.23 -14.78
C ASP A 160 20.37 9.11 -16.09
N PHE A 161 20.57 10.08 -16.99
CA PHE A 161 20.09 10.06 -18.38
C PHE A 161 21.03 9.25 -19.26
#